data_AF-A0A6A5X009-F1
#
_entry.id   AF-A0A6A5X009-F1
#
_cell.length_a   1.000
_cell.length_b   1.000
_cell.length_c   1.000
_cell.angle_alpha   90.00
_cell.angle_beta   90.00
_cell.angle_gamma   90.00
#
_symmetry.space_group_name_H-M   'P 1'
#
loop_
_entity.id
_entity.type
_entity.pdbx_description
1 polymer ?
#
loop_
_entity_poly.entity_id
_entity_poly.type
_entity_poly.pdbx_seq_one_letter_code
_entity_poly.pdbx_strand_id
1 'polypeptide(L)'
;MMGDIGEKGTCTTCAYSEDFSNYWTASMYFKHANGSYKRVPQYPNAQLGYQGQNAENIKGGMTIYYTQKDFWDNGVEKITGFKPGFRMTVGNPGITKIDGPRAQPGLRYTCLETILTRGSETADFPSKPCPAGIMAIHHFPACWDGVNVDSPDHQSHMYETGLGGFREAGPCPASHPVRVPQVAYETMWNTTVFKDMWPKDGSQPFVWSFEGNGYGTHADYLFGWKGDSLQRAMDDGCMFHGCGSPGVQGVLKTHTVDSMNACGVPDTVVEDIGDEGWLDHLPGSHPM
;
A
#
# COMPACT_ATOMS: atom_id res chain seq x y z
N MET A 1 -20.02 13.82 -1.88
CA MET A 1 -19.29 14.67 -0.92
C MET A 1 -18.74 15.87 -1.66
N MET A 2 -18.96 17.10 -1.18
CA MET A 2 -18.34 18.31 -1.74
C MET A 2 -17.06 18.65 -0.93
N GLY A 3 -16.02 19.17 -1.60
CA GLY A 3 -14.75 19.59 -0.99
C GLY A 3 -13.61 18.56 -1.06
N ASP A 4 -12.38 19.02 -0.77
CA ASP A 4 -11.21 18.15 -0.59
C ASP A 4 -11.44 17.24 0.63
N ILE A 5 -11.22 15.94 0.44
CA ILE A 5 -11.42 14.94 1.47
C ILE A 5 -10.32 14.98 2.53
N GLY A 6 -9.10 15.42 2.19
CA GLY A 6 -8.00 15.60 3.13
C GLY A 6 -8.31 16.65 4.20
N GLU A 7 -9.12 17.66 3.86
CA GLU A 7 -9.55 18.73 4.78
C GLU A 7 -10.61 18.28 5.81
N LYS A 8 -11.10 17.04 5.71
CA LYS A 8 -12.06 16.49 6.68
C LYS A 8 -11.39 15.82 7.87
N GLY A 9 -10.15 15.38 7.72
CA GLY A 9 -9.42 14.73 8.79
C GLY A 9 -8.91 15.75 9.81
N THR A 10 -8.99 15.42 11.09
CA THR A 10 -8.49 16.26 12.19
C THR A 10 -7.09 15.84 12.66
N CYS A 11 -6.66 14.63 12.33
CA CYS A 11 -5.32 14.10 12.55
C CYS A 11 -4.97 13.05 11.45
N THR A 12 -3.75 12.51 11.48
CA THR A 12 -3.31 11.42 10.59
C THR A 12 -2.53 10.34 11.35
N THR A 13 -2.62 9.09 10.88
CA THR A 13 -1.80 7.96 11.36
C THR A 13 -0.46 7.84 10.62
N CYS A 14 -0.24 8.63 9.56
CA CYS A 14 1.03 8.70 8.83
C CYS A 14 2.10 9.44 9.64
N ALA A 15 3.38 9.16 9.38
CA ALA A 15 4.50 9.81 10.08
C ALA A 15 4.57 11.33 9.83
N TYR A 16 4.25 11.75 8.59
CA TYR A 16 4.18 13.15 8.22
C TYR A 16 2.83 13.72 8.65
N SER A 17 2.85 14.70 9.54
CA SER A 17 1.63 15.34 10.07
C SER A 17 0.92 16.26 9.05
N GLU A 18 1.40 16.26 7.81
CA GLU A 18 0.89 17.03 6.68
C GLU A 18 0.19 16.12 5.65
N ASP A 19 0.23 14.80 5.84
CA ASP A 19 -0.39 13.82 4.94
C ASP A 19 -1.71 13.29 5.52
N PHE A 20 -2.84 13.69 4.92
CA PHE A 20 -4.19 13.25 5.29
C PHE A 20 -4.81 12.39 4.17
N SER A 21 -3.97 11.84 3.31
CA SER A 21 -4.40 10.94 2.25
C SER A 21 -4.98 9.65 2.84
N ASN A 22 -5.91 9.01 2.12
CA ASN A 22 -6.35 7.66 2.44
C ASN A 22 -5.66 6.65 1.53
N TYR A 23 -5.20 5.57 2.16
CA TYR A 23 -4.52 4.45 1.54
C TYR A 23 -5.28 3.19 1.90
N TRP A 24 -5.70 2.42 0.91
CA TRP A 24 -6.48 1.22 1.17
C TRP A 24 -6.01 0.06 0.30
N THR A 25 -6.04 -1.14 0.88
CA THR A 25 -5.83 -2.41 0.21
C THR A 25 -6.83 -3.44 0.74
N ALA A 26 -7.14 -4.45 -0.07
CA ALA A 26 -7.93 -5.58 0.39
C ALA A 26 -7.21 -6.32 1.55
N SER A 27 -7.98 -6.86 2.49
CA SER A 27 -7.40 -7.63 3.60
C SER A 27 -7.07 -9.06 3.17
N MET A 28 -5.92 -9.58 3.63
CA MET A 28 -5.53 -10.98 3.42
C MET A 28 -6.16 -11.87 4.49
N TYR A 29 -6.64 -13.04 4.08
CA TYR A 29 -7.17 -14.07 4.96
C TYR A 29 -6.45 -15.39 4.72
N PHE A 30 -6.29 -16.17 5.77
CA PHE A 30 -5.88 -17.57 5.72
C PHE A 30 -7.14 -18.45 5.70
N LYS A 31 -7.25 -19.32 4.71
CA LYS A 31 -8.29 -20.33 4.57
C LYS A 31 -7.74 -21.67 5.04
N HIS A 32 -8.25 -22.16 6.18
CA HIS A 32 -7.86 -23.43 6.75
C HIS A 32 -8.49 -24.60 6.00
N ALA A 33 -7.88 -25.79 6.09
CA ALA A 33 -8.32 -27.00 5.36
C ALA A 33 -9.74 -27.47 5.73
N ASN A 34 -10.27 -27.06 6.89
CA ASN A 34 -11.67 -27.30 7.29
C ASN A 34 -12.67 -26.31 6.66
N GLY A 35 -12.19 -25.34 5.87
CA GLY A 35 -13.00 -24.30 5.23
C GLY A 35 -13.12 -22.99 6.00
N SER A 36 -12.67 -22.91 7.27
CA SER A 36 -12.76 -21.66 8.06
C SER A 36 -11.69 -20.65 7.66
N TYR A 37 -11.98 -19.36 7.89
CA TYR A 37 -11.11 -18.24 7.55
C TYR A 37 -10.58 -17.56 8.81
N LYS A 38 -9.36 -17.02 8.74
CA LYS A 38 -8.80 -16.15 9.78
C LYS A 38 -8.14 -14.96 9.11
N ARG A 39 -8.43 -13.75 9.57
CA ARG A 39 -7.77 -12.55 9.06
C ARG A 39 -6.28 -12.62 9.38
N VAL A 40 -5.45 -12.33 8.40
CA VAL A 40 -4.01 -12.29 8.60
C VAL A 40 -3.66 -10.99 9.31
N PRO A 41 -3.01 -11.01 10.49
CA PRO A 41 -2.63 -9.78 11.16
C PRO A 41 -1.60 -9.01 10.34
N GLN A 42 -1.69 -7.68 10.37
CA GLN A 42 -0.64 -6.81 9.85
C GLN A 42 0.37 -6.45 10.95
N TYR A 43 1.56 -6.04 10.56
CA TYR A 43 2.59 -5.57 11.49
C TYR A 43 3.45 -4.46 10.85
N PRO A 44 4.10 -3.57 11.62
CA PRO A 44 4.87 -2.48 11.02
C PRO A 44 6.11 -2.98 10.28
N ASN A 45 6.47 -2.31 9.19
CA ASN A 45 7.73 -2.56 8.48
C ASN A 45 8.93 -2.08 9.32
N ALA A 46 10.14 -2.51 8.95
CA ALA A 46 11.36 -2.11 9.62
C ALA A 46 11.66 -0.62 9.41
N GLN A 47 12.43 -0.05 10.33
CA GLN A 47 13.06 1.27 10.18
C GLN A 47 12.08 2.45 10.05
N LEU A 48 10.83 2.31 10.45
CA LEU A 48 9.83 3.39 10.33
C LEU A 48 9.82 4.38 11.50
N GLY A 49 10.66 4.17 12.51
CA GLY A 49 10.73 4.98 13.72
C GLY A 49 11.65 6.20 13.60
N TYR A 50 12.05 6.71 14.77
CA TYR A 50 12.96 7.85 14.88
C TYR A 50 14.26 7.60 14.11
N GLN A 51 14.54 8.44 13.11
CA GLN A 51 15.76 8.39 12.27
C GLN A 51 16.11 6.99 11.73
N GLY A 52 15.11 6.25 11.22
CA GLY A 52 15.36 4.94 10.59
C GLY A 52 15.57 3.80 11.57
N GLN A 53 15.31 4.03 12.86
CA GLN A 53 15.26 2.96 13.86
C GLN A 53 13.94 2.20 13.76
N ASN A 54 13.91 0.96 14.25
CA ASN A 54 12.65 0.23 14.39
C ASN A 54 11.79 0.90 15.47
N ALA A 55 10.47 0.92 15.25
CA ALA A 55 9.49 1.35 16.23
C ALA A 55 8.39 0.29 16.34
N GLU A 56 8.59 -0.66 17.27
CA GLU A 56 7.71 -1.81 17.47
C GLU A 56 6.31 -1.42 17.96
N ASN A 57 6.14 -0.20 18.50
CA ASN A 57 4.87 0.31 18.99
C ASN A 57 3.99 0.95 17.91
N ILE A 58 4.41 1.03 16.63
CA ILE A 58 3.54 1.51 15.55
C ILE A 58 2.36 0.53 15.37
N LYS A 59 1.12 1.02 15.48
CA LYS A 59 -0.11 0.22 15.34
C LYS A 59 -0.62 0.09 13.90
N GLY A 60 0.29 0.08 12.93
CA GLY A 60 -0.03 -0.02 11.50
C GLY A 60 0.63 -1.23 10.86
N GLY A 61 0.54 -1.33 9.53
CA GLY A 61 1.27 -2.34 8.77
C GLY A 61 1.41 -2.08 7.29
N MET A 62 1.18 -0.83 6.87
CA MET A 62 1.37 -0.36 5.51
C MET A 62 2.38 0.78 5.51
N THR A 63 3.40 0.67 4.68
CA THR A 63 4.39 1.73 4.43
C THR A 63 4.06 2.38 3.10
N ILE A 64 3.93 3.70 3.08
CA ILE A 64 3.62 4.46 1.88
C ILE A 64 4.89 5.16 1.41
N TYR A 65 5.21 4.95 0.14
CA TYR A 65 6.33 5.59 -0.53
C TYR A 65 5.82 6.57 -1.59
N TYR A 66 6.52 7.71 -1.69
CA TYR A 66 6.40 8.67 -2.78
C TYR A 66 7.80 8.84 -3.38
N THR A 67 8.20 7.94 -4.28
CA THR A 67 9.52 8.01 -4.91
C THR A 67 9.48 8.84 -6.17
N GLN A 68 10.57 9.56 -6.46
CA GLN A 68 10.66 10.38 -7.67
C GLN A 68 11.14 9.55 -8.87
N LYS A 69 12.18 8.74 -8.66
CA LYS A 69 12.79 7.89 -9.69
C LYS A 69 12.94 6.44 -9.24
N ASP A 70 13.78 6.16 -8.25
CA ASP A 70 13.99 4.81 -7.73
C ASP A 70 14.26 4.83 -6.21
N PHE A 71 14.68 3.70 -5.64
CA PHE A 71 14.94 3.58 -4.20
C PHE A 71 16.26 4.24 -3.75
N TRP A 72 17.12 4.67 -4.68
CA TRP A 72 18.47 5.14 -4.39
C TRP A 72 18.67 6.62 -4.69
N ASP A 73 17.93 7.16 -5.65
CA ASP A 73 18.09 8.53 -6.15
C ASP A 73 16.75 9.13 -6.60
N ASN A 74 16.61 10.45 -6.46
CA ASN A 74 15.42 11.19 -6.89
C ASN A 74 15.45 11.53 -8.40
N GLY A 75 16.61 11.42 -9.05
CA GLY A 75 16.77 11.81 -10.45
C GLY A 75 16.76 13.33 -10.65
N VAL A 76 16.55 13.74 -11.89
CA VAL A 76 16.55 15.15 -12.32
C VAL A 76 15.24 15.56 -13.00
N GLU A 77 14.31 14.62 -13.17
CA GLU A 77 13.01 14.91 -13.77
C GLU A 77 12.15 15.72 -12.80
N LYS A 78 11.42 16.71 -13.30
CA LYS A 78 10.49 17.47 -12.47
C LYS A 78 9.29 16.58 -12.10
N ILE A 79 9.06 16.41 -10.81
CA ILE A 79 7.89 15.69 -10.30
C ILE A 79 6.78 16.67 -9.93
N THR A 80 5.58 16.44 -10.47
CA THR A 80 4.39 17.24 -10.13
C THR A 80 3.62 16.55 -9.02
N GLY A 81 3.48 17.20 -7.87
CA GLY A 81 2.64 16.72 -6.78
C GLY A 81 1.18 16.60 -7.20
N PHE A 82 0.47 15.64 -6.60
CA PHE A 82 -0.96 15.46 -6.80
C PHE A 82 -1.76 16.68 -6.33
N LYS A 83 -2.99 16.83 -6.85
CA LYS A 83 -3.86 17.98 -6.58
C LYS A 83 -5.05 17.58 -5.69
N PRO A 84 -5.68 18.52 -4.97
CA PRO A 84 -6.95 18.29 -4.28
C PRO A 84 -7.98 17.56 -5.15
N GLY A 85 -8.59 16.52 -4.58
CA GLY A 85 -9.55 15.67 -5.29
C GLY A 85 -8.92 14.55 -6.10
N PHE A 86 -7.59 14.41 -6.13
CA PHE A 86 -6.91 13.35 -6.88
C PHE A 86 -7.20 11.96 -6.32
N ARG A 87 -7.56 11.01 -7.18
CA ARG A 87 -7.85 9.62 -6.81
C ARG A 87 -7.37 8.68 -7.88
N MET A 88 -6.79 7.56 -7.49
CA MET A 88 -6.49 6.50 -8.42
C MET A 88 -6.58 5.13 -7.76
N THR A 89 -6.85 4.11 -8.55
CA THR A 89 -6.72 2.71 -8.14
C THR A 89 -5.64 2.03 -8.97
N VAL A 90 -5.10 0.95 -8.45
CA VAL A 90 -4.27 0.01 -9.19
C VAL A 90 -4.75 -1.41 -8.89
N GLY A 91 -4.56 -2.33 -9.83
CA GLY A 91 -5.09 -3.68 -9.73
C GLY A 91 -6.51 -3.86 -10.25
N ASN A 92 -6.97 -5.12 -10.21
CA ASN A 92 -8.30 -5.50 -10.62
C ASN A 92 -8.70 -6.85 -9.96
N PRO A 93 -9.70 -6.88 -9.07
CA PRO A 93 -10.16 -8.09 -8.38
C PRO A 93 -10.76 -9.16 -9.29
N GLY A 94 -11.15 -8.82 -10.52
CA GLY A 94 -11.64 -9.77 -11.51
C GLY A 94 -10.55 -10.59 -12.22
N ILE A 95 -9.27 -10.30 -11.99
CA ILE A 95 -8.16 -11.03 -12.62
C ILE A 95 -7.93 -12.36 -11.90
N THR A 96 -8.16 -13.46 -12.62
CA THR A 96 -8.02 -14.83 -12.09
C THR A 96 -6.89 -15.63 -12.73
N LYS A 97 -6.20 -15.08 -13.72
CA LYS A 97 -5.06 -15.70 -14.41
C LYS A 97 -3.99 -14.66 -14.73
N ILE A 98 -2.72 -15.06 -14.68
CA ILE A 98 -1.64 -14.29 -15.31
C ILE A 98 -1.77 -14.48 -16.82
N ASP A 99 -2.57 -13.65 -17.50
CA ASP A 99 -2.57 -13.64 -18.96
C ASP A 99 -2.49 -12.20 -19.49
N GLY A 100 -1.39 -11.94 -20.20
CA GLY A 100 -1.19 -10.74 -21.02
C GLY A 100 -0.48 -9.55 -20.34
N PRO A 101 -0.25 -8.46 -21.08
CA PRO A 101 0.39 -7.21 -20.62
C PRO A 101 -0.37 -6.47 -19.49
N ARG A 102 -1.48 -7.04 -19.00
CA ARG A 102 -2.21 -6.62 -17.80
C ARG A 102 -1.83 -7.40 -16.53
N ALA A 103 -0.90 -8.35 -16.62
CA ALA A 103 -0.21 -8.86 -15.44
C ALA A 103 0.55 -7.68 -14.82
N GLN A 104 -0.07 -7.02 -13.85
CA GLN A 104 0.38 -5.71 -13.39
C GLN A 104 1.78 -5.86 -12.77
N PRO A 105 2.81 -5.27 -13.40
CA PRO A 105 4.18 -5.48 -12.95
C PRO A 105 4.43 -4.91 -11.55
N GLY A 106 3.65 -3.90 -11.17
CA GLY A 106 3.65 -3.26 -9.87
C GLY A 106 2.96 -4.02 -8.73
N LEU A 107 2.25 -5.12 -9.03
CA LEU A 107 1.53 -5.91 -8.02
C LEU A 107 2.29 -7.20 -7.72
N ARG A 108 2.89 -7.26 -6.54
CA ARG A 108 3.93 -8.24 -6.21
C ARG A 108 3.87 -8.70 -4.75
N TYR A 109 4.47 -9.86 -4.51
CA TYR A 109 4.63 -10.44 -3.19
C TYR A 109 6.09 -10.81 -2.95
N THR A 110 6.56 -10.61 -1.73
CA THR A 110 7.85 -11.11 -1.26
C THR A 110 7.62 -12.03 -0.08
N CYS A 111 8.14 -13.25 -0.16
CA CYS A 111 8.25 -14.15 0.98
C CYS A 111 9.43 -13.70 1.84
N LEU A 112 9.16 -13.17 3.03
CA LEU A 112 10.19 -12.56 3.87
C LEU A 112 10.94 -13.64 4.65
N GLU A 113 12.25 -13.74 4.43
CA GLU A 113 13.16 -14.52 5.28
C GLU A 113 13.46 -13.74 6.57
N THR A 114 13.56 -12.41 6.46
CA THR A 114 13.58 -11.45 7.57
C THR A 114 12.76 -10.22 7.19
N ILE A 115 12.43 -9.34 8.13
CA ILE A 115 11.74 -8.07 7.84
C ILE A 115 12.51 -7.15 6.88
N LEU A 116 13.84 -7.34 6.76
CA LEU A 116 14.71 -6.61 5.84
C LEU A 116 14.85 -7.27 4.46
N THR A 117 14.19 -8.41 4.22
CA THR A 117 14.21 -9.04 2.90
C THR A 117 13.59 -8.09 1.88
N ARG A 118 14.30 -7.87 0.77
CA ARG A 118 13.87 -7.05 -0.37
C ARG A 118 14.18 -7.80 -1.67
N GLY A 119 13.36 -7.59 -2.70
CA GLY A 119 13.48 -8.30 -3.98
C GLY A 119 12.88 -9.71 -3.98
N SER A 120 13.20 -10.48 -5.02
CA SER A 120 12.63 -11.82 -5.28
C SER A 120 11.10 -11.85 -5.29
N GLU A 121 10.52 -10.89 -5.99
CA GLU A 121 9.09 -10.69 -6.10
C GLU A 121 8.39 -11.78 -6.93
N THR A 122 7.25 -12.24 -6.46
CA THR A 122 6.35 -13.14 -7.18
C THR A 122 5.05 -12.42 -7.54
N ALA A 123 4.40 -12.84 -8.63
CA ALA A 123 3.11 -12.28 -9.03
C ALA A 123 1.94 -12.85 -8.19
N ASP A 124 2.13 -13.99 -7.55
CA ASP A 124 1.14 -14.65 -6.69
C ASP A 124 1.61 -14.70 -5.24
N PHE A 125 0.70 -15.08 -4.34
CA PHE A 125 1.04 -15.44 -2.98
C PHE A 125 2.16 -16.51 -2.96
N PRO A 126 3.13 -16.39 -2.04
CA PRO A 126 4.13 -17.42 -1.82
C PRO A 126 3.52 -18.80 -1.61
N SER A 127 4.17 -19.83 -2.16
CA SER A 127 3.71 -21.23 -2.10
C SER A 127 4.32 -22.03 -0.94
N LYS A 128 4.98 -21.34 0.00
CA LYS A 128 5.61 -21.93 1.18
C LYS A 128 5.47 -20.99 2.38
N PRO A 129 5.55 -21.48 3.63
CA PRO A 129 5.62 -20.63 4.80
C PRO A 129 6.80 -19.65 4.71
N CYS A 130 6.55 -18.38 5.05
CA CYS A 130 7.55 -17.33 5.04
C CYS A 130 7.99 -17.01 6.47
N PRO A 131 9.30 -17.12 6.81
CA PRO A 131 9.78 -17.00 8.19
C PRO A 131 9.44 -15.67 8.89
N ALA A 132 9.33 -14.58 8.14
CA ALA A 132 8.94 -13.26 8.63
C ALA A 132 7.62 -12.77 8.00
N GLY A 133 6.80 -13.66 7.45
CA GLY A 133 5.53 -13.28 6.84
C GLY A 133 5.64 -12.89 5.35
N ILE A 134 4.58 -12.29 4.83
CA ILE A 134 4.47 -11.90 3.42
C ILE A 134 4.42 -10.38 3.32
N MET A 135 5.22 -9.80 2.43
CA MET A 135 5.05 -8.40 2.02
C MET A 135 4.28 -8.38 0.70
N ALA A 136 3.16 -7.65 0.66
CA ALA A 136 2.46 -7.33 -0.58
C ALA A 136 2.82 -5.90 -1.00
N ILE A 137 3.15 -5.72 -2.28
CA ILE A 137 3.52 -4.43 -2.85
C ILE A 137 2.52 -4.02 -3.93
N HIS A 138 2.08 -2.77 -3.86
CA HIS A 138 1.23 -2.13 -4.86
C HIS A 138 1.89 -0.87 -5.37
N HIS A 139 2.57 -0.95 -6.52
CA HIS A 139 3.04 0.25 -7.23
C HIS A 139 1.91 0.83 -8.08
N PHE A 140 1.71 2.13 -7.96
CA PHE A 140 0.77 2.88 -8.77
C PHE A 140 1.44 3.46 -10.02
N PRO A 141 0.67 3.72 -11.08
CA PRO A 141 1.19 4.41 -12.25
C PRO A 141 1.69 5.83 -11.92
N ALA A 142 2.70 6.29 -12.66
CA ALA A 142 3.38 7.57 -12.39
C ALA A 142 3.32 8.58 -13.55
N CYS A 143 2.46 8.35 -14.55
CA CYS A 143 2.22 9.28 -15.63
C CYS A 143 0.75 9.71 -15.63
N TRP A 144 0.50 11.01 -15.50
CA TRP A 144 -0.82 11.62 -15.40
C TRP A 144 -1.18 12.38 -16.68
N ASP A 145 -2.46 12.37 -17.06
CA ASP A 145 -2.99 13.10 -18.22
C ASP A 145 -2.88 14.64 -18.12
N GLY A 146 -2.60 15.16 -16.92
CA GLY A 146 -2.42 16.58 -16.66
C GLY A 146 -3.72 17.37 -16.51
N VAL A 147 -4.88 16.70 -16.64
CA VAL A 147 -6.20 17.32 -16.72
C VAL A 147 -7.12 16.79 -15.62
N ASN A 148 -7.30 15.48 -15.53
CA ASN A 148 -8.32 14.86 -14.70
C ASN A 148 -7.74 14.41 -13.37
N VAL A 149 -8.26 14.94 -12.25
CA VAL A 149 -7.89 14.45 -10.91
C VAL A 149 -8.54 13.10 -10.59
N ASP A 150 -9.55 12.70 -11.36
CA ASP A 150 -10.20 11.41 -11.23
C ASP A 150 -10.84 11.03 -12.58
N SER A 151 -11.03 9.74 -12.82
CA SER A 151 -11.74 9.20 -13.98
C SER A 151 -12.86 8.27 -13.51
N PRO A 152 -13.90 7.98 -14.32
CA PRO A 152 -15.00 7.10 -13.89
C PRO A 152 -14.56 5.70 -13.44
N ASP A 153 -13.42 5.22 -13.94
CA ASP A 153 -12.80 3.95 -13.57
C ASP A 153 -11.65 4.11 -12.55
N HIS A 154 -11.37 5.34 -12.11
CA HIS A 154 -10.25 5.70 -11.24
C HIS A 154 -8.86 5.28 -11.77
N GLN A 155 -8.71 4.98 -13.07
CA GLN A 155 -7.46 4.47 -13.65
C GLN A 155 -7.07 5.16 -14.96
N SER A 156 -8.02 5.45 -15.85
CA SER A 156 -7.74 5.91 -17.22
C SER A 156 -7.11 7.29 -17.36
N HIS A 157 -7.11 8.10 -16.29
CA HIS A 157 -6.35 9.37 -16.23
C HIS A 157 -4.87 9.17 -15.88
N MET A 158 -4.47 7.92 -15.62
CA MET A 158 -3.13 7.48 -15.27
C MET A 158 -2.60 6.44 -16.26
N TYR A 159 -1.28 6.40 -16.43
CA TYR A 159 -0.60 5.48 -17.34
C TYR A 159 0.62 4.83 -16.70
N GLU A 160 0.68 3.51 -16.78
CA GLU A 160 1.74 2.70 -16.19
C GLU A 160 2.93 2.58 -17.13
N THR A 161 4.11 2.96 -16.65
CA THR A 161 5.39 2.79 -17.34
C THR A 161 6.46 2.13 -16.46
N GLY A 162 6.13 1.84 -15.21
CA GLY A 162 6.94 1.16 -14.23
C GLY A 162 6.98 -0.36 -14.41
N LEU A 163 7.97 -0.97 -13.78
CA LEU A 163 8.25 -2.41 -13.86
C LEU A 163 8.17 -3.12 -12.50
N GLY A 164 7.70 -2.43 -11.45
CA GLY A 164 7.77 -2.89 -10.06
C GLY A 164 9.17 -2.76 -9.45
N GLY A 165 9.31 -3.18 -8.18
CA GLY A 165 10.59 -3.24 -7.46
C GLY A 165 11.31 -1.90 -7.28
N PHE A 166 10.55 -0.81 -7.13
CA PHE A 166 11.08 0.56 -7.00
C PHE A 166 12.07 0.96 -8.11
N ARG A 167 11.85 0.45 -9.33
CA ARG A 167 12.67 0.76 -10.50
C ARG A 167 12.19 2.04 -11.16
N GLU A 168 13.12 2.78 -11.76
CA GLU A 168 12.79 3.93 -12.61
C GLU A 168 11.75 3.57 -13.67
N ALA A 169 10.66 4.32 -13.67
CA ALA A 169 9.58 4.18 -14.63
C ALA A 169 9.99 4.74 -15.99
N GLY A 170 9.52 4.11 -17.07
CA GLY A 170 9.76 4.59 -18.43
C GLY A 170 9.19 5.99 -18.70
N PRO A 171 9.56 6.63 -19.81
CA PRO A 171 9.11 7.98 -20.14
C PRO A 171 7.59 8.04 -20.29
N CYS A 172 7.00 9.14 -19.84
CA CYS A 172 5.57 9.35 -19.95
C CYS A 172 5.13 9.57 -21.41
N PRO A 173 4.04 8.91 -21.86
CA PRO A 173 3.55 9.08 -23.22
C PRO A 173 2.87 10.44 -23.39
N ALA A 174 2.69 10.87 -24.65
CA ALA A 174 2.01 12.14 -24.96
C ALA A 174 0.55 12.21 -24.45
N SER A 175 -0.11 11.05 -24.25
CA SER A 175 -1.45 11.01 -23.65
C SER A 175 -1.46 11.26 -22.14
N HIS A 176 -0.32 11.04 -21.47
CA HIS A 176 -0.16 11.18 -20.02
C HIS A 176 1.15 11.91 -19.68
N PRO A 177 1.33 13.16 -20.14
CA PRO A 177 2.64 13.78 -20.22
C PRO A 177 3.19 14.27 -18.89
N VAL A 178 2.40 14.25 -17.80
CA VAL A 178 2.80 14.81 -16.51
C VAL A 178 3.35 13.71 -15.60
N ARG A 179 4.66 13.77 -15.31
CA ARG A 179 5.27 12.92 -14.29
C ARG A 179 4.78 13.32 -12.89
N VAL A 180 4.32 12.33 -12.15
CA VAL A 180 3.89 12.44 -10.74
C VAL A 180 4.71 11.45 -9.89
N PRO A 181 4.69 11.55 -8.54
CA PRO A 181 5.44 10.62 -7.70
C PRO A 181 5.00 9.17 -7.95
N GLN A 182 5.95 8.24 -7.93
CA GLN A 182 5.69 6.81 -7.91
C GLN A 182 5.21 6.42 -6.51
N VAL A 183 3.89 6.39 -6.35
CA VAL A 183 3.26 5.92 -5.11
C VAL A 183 3.39 4.41 -5.03
N ALA A 184 3.84 3.90 -3.88
CA ALA A 184 3.88 2.47 -3.63
C ALA A 184 3.47 2.15 -2.20
N TYR A 185 2.74 1.05 -2.02
CA TYR A 185 2.40 0.53 -0.69
C TYR A 185 3.19 -0.75 -0.46
N GLU A 186 3.91 -0.85 0.66
CA GLU A 186 4.37 -2.13 1.19
C GLU A 186 3.48 -2.49 2.38
N THR A 187 2.65 -3.51 2.24
CA THR A 187 1.81 -4.03 3.33
C THR A 187 2.41 -5.32 3.89
N MET A 188 2.69 -5.34 5.18
CA MET A 188 3.32 -6.49 5.85
C MET A 188 2.26 -7.35 6.54
N TRP A 189 2.21 -8.63 6.16
CA TRP A 189 1.25 -9.61 6.64
C TRP A 189 1.96 -10.67 7.49
N ASN A 190 1.59 -10.76 8.76
CA ASN A 190 2.13 -11.74 9.69
C ASN A 190 1.52 -13.13 9.45
N THR A 191 2.04 -13.83 8.46
CA THR A 191 1.60 -15.19 8.13
C THR A 191 2.30 -16.28 8.94
N THR A 192 3.25 -15.91 9.82
CA THR A 192 4.03 -16.85 10.63
C THR A 192 3.16 -17.66 11.59
N VAL A 193 2.03 -17.08 12.02
CA VAL A 193 1.05 -17.73 12.91
C VAL A 193 0.35 -18.92 12.26
N PHE A 194 0.43 -19.06 10.93
CA PHE A 194 -0.21 -20.14 10.17
C PHE A 194 0.75 -21.23 9.70
N LYS A 195 2.06 -21.13 10.01
CA LYS A 195 3.10 -22.00 9.45
C LYS A 195 2.82 -23.50 9.60
N ASP A 196 2.21 -23.90 10.72
CA ASP A 196 1.93 -25.31 11.06
C ASP A 196 0.54 -25.78 10.58
N MET A 197 -0.21 -24.91 9.90
CA MET A 197 -1.58 -25.17 9.42
C MET A 197 -1.70 -25.24 7.89
N TRP A 198 -0.57 -25.20 7.17
CA TRP A 198 -0.57 -25.24 5.70
C TRP A 198 -1.24 -26.51 5.15
N PRO A 199 -1.99 -26.41 4.03
CA PRO A 199 -2.59 -27.56 3.38
C PRO A 199 -1.55 -28.61 2.96
N LYS A 200 -1.81 -29.88 3.30
CA LYS A 200 -0.92 -31.00 2.96
C LYS A 200 -0.92 -31.36 1.47
N ASP A 201 -1.94 -30.95 0.75
CA ASP A 201 -2.09 -31.14 -0.70
C ASP A 201 -1.34 -30.09 -1.53
N GLY A 202 -0.73 -29.10 -0.88
CA GLY A 202 -0.01 -28.01 -1.54
C GLY A 202 -0.90 -26.90 -2.11
N SER A 203 -2.20 -26.90 -1.80
CA SER A 203 -3.09 -25.79 -2.16
C SER A 203 -2.67 -24.48 -1.49
N GLN A 204 -2.94 -23.35 -2.15
CA GLN A 204 -2.65 -22.01 -1.65
C GLN A 204 -3.63 -21.65 -0.52
N PRO A 205 -3.17 -21.43 0.72
CA PRO A 205 -4.07 -21.11 1.83
C PRO A 205 -4.45 -19.63 1.94
N PHE A 206 -3.77 -18.72 1.23
CA PHE A 206 -4.08 -17.29 1.30
C PHE A 206 -5.07 -16.86 0.23
N VAL A 207 -6.02 -16.01 0.64
CA VAL A 207 -7.00 -15.35 -0.23
C VAL A 207 -7.14 -13.89 0.16
N TRP A 208 -7.65 -13.08 -0.75
CA TRP A 208 -8.11 -11.73 -0.44
C TRP A 208 -9.53 -11.72 0.14
N SER A 209 -9.93 -10.62 0.76
CA SER A 209 -11.25 -10.43 1.39
C SER A 209 -12.44 -10.55 0.44
N PHE A 210 -12.21 -10.52 -0.88
CA PHE A 210 -13.22 -10.72 -1.91
C PHE A 210 -13.22 -12.15 -2.51
N GLU A 211 -12.43 -13.06 -1.92
CA GLU A 211 -12.01 -14.35 -2.50
C GLU A 211 -11.27 -14.22 -3.83
N GLY A 212 -10.13 -14.89 -3.97
CA GLY A 212 -9.34 -14.81 -5.19
C GLY A 212 -7.90 -15.27 -4.99
N ASN A 213 -7.11 -15.16 -6.04
CA ASN A 213 -5.67 -15.42 -6.02
C ASN A 213 -4.87 -14.13 -5.88
N GLY A 214 -3.54 -14.23 -5.79
CA GLY A 214 -2.67 -13.09 -5.61
C GLY A 214 -2.75 -12.07 -6.76
N TYR A 215 -3.04 -12.50 -7.98
CA TYR A 215 -3.06 -11.61 -9.15
C TYR A 215 -4.23 -10.62 -9.14
N GLY A 216 -5.31 -10.93 -8.42
CA GLY A 216 -6.50 -10.07 -8.30
C GLY A 216 -6.35 -8.92 -7.29
N THR A 217 -5.19 -8.75 -6.65
CA THR A 217 -5.05 -7.68 -5.66
C THR A 217 -5.25 -6.29 -6.27
N HIS A 218 -5.67 -5.33 -5.45
CA HIS A 218 -5.81 -3.94 -5.81
C HIS A 218 -5.55 -3.03 -4.61
N ALA A 219 -5.33 -1.76 -4.90
CA ALA A 219 -5.13 -0.72 -3.93
C ALA A 219 -5.73 0.60 -4.40
N ASP A 220 -6.12 1.42 -3.44
CA ASP A 220 -6.82 2.68 -3.67
C ASP A 220 -6.04 3.82 -3.01
N TYR A 221 -5.86 4.88 -3.78
CA TYR A 221 -5.21 6.10 -3.37
C TYR A 221 -6.18 7.27 -3.46
N LEU A 222 -6.25 8.04 -2.37
CA LEU A 222 -7.03 9.25 -2.28
C LEU A 222 -6.14 10.36 -1.70
N PHE A 223 -5.79 11.34 -2.52
CA PHE A 223 -4.89 12.42 -2.12
C PHE A 223 -5.48 13.28 -0.99
N GLY A 224 -4.63 13.62 -0.02
CA GLY A 224 -4.98 14.51 1.08
C GLY A 224 -3.77 15.22 1.70
N TRP A 225 -2.68 15.43 0.98
CA TRP A 225 -1.58 16.25 1.52
C TRP A 225 -2.00 17.71 1.67
N LYS A 226 -1.59 18.34 2.77
CA LYS A 226 -1.98 19.70 3.12
C LYS A 226 -1.22 20.75 2.32
N GLY A 227 -1.98 21.62 1.64
CA GLY A 227 -1.40 22.77 0.94
C GLY A 227 -0.35 22.36 -0.09
N ASP A 228 0.86 22.90 0.03
CA ASP A 228 1.98 22.64 -0.86
C ASP A 228 2.93 21.53 -0.37
N SER A 229 2.62 20.86 0.75
CA SER A 229 3.59 20.00 1.45
C SER A 229 4.16 18.89 0.57
N LEU A 230 3.34 18.23 -0.25
CA LEU A 230 3.83 17.20 -1.16
C LEU A 230 4.74 17.80 -2.24
N GLN A 231 4.32 18.88 -2.90
CA GLN A 231 5.15 19.52 -3.92
C GLN A 231 6.48 20.02 -3.33
N ARG A 232 6.43 20.58 -2.12
CA ARG A 232 7.61 21.04 -1.38
C ARG A 232 8.59 19.90 -1.11
N ALA A 233 8.11 18.70 -0.74
CA ALA A 233 8.97 17.53 -0.61
C ALA A 233 9.54 17.06 -1.96
N MET A 234 8.75 17.13 -3.04
CA MET A 234 9.22 16.79 -4.38
C MET A 234 10.32 17.74 -4.87
N ASP A 235 10.22 19.02 -4.53
CA ASP A 235 11.18 20.06 -4.96
C ASP A 235 12.46 20.11 -4.10
N ASP A 236 12.44 19.59 -2.86
CA ASP A 236 13.57 19.67 -1.91
C ASP A 236 14.70 18.66 -2.21
N GLY A 237 14.35 17.49 -2.76
CA GLY A 237 15.29 16.41 -3.03
C GLY A 237 15.62 15.53 -1.82
N CYS A 238 14.94 15.72 -0.69
CA CYS A 238 15.00 14.80 0.45
C CYS A 238 14.65 13.36 0.04
N MET A 239 15.16 12.38 0.78
CA MET A 239 14.77 10.97 0.64
C MET A 239 14.54 10.32 2.00
N PHE A 240 13.50 9.49 2.09
CA PHE A 240 13.15 8.71 3.28
C PHE A 240 13.19 9.58 4.55
N HIS A 241 13.97 9.19 5.57
CA HIS A 241 14.11 9.92 6.83
C HIS A 241 14.75 11.30 6.70
N GLY A 242 15.40 11.59 5.57
CA GLY A 242 15.88 12.94 5.25
C GLY A 242 14.73 13.94 5.03
N CYS A 243 13.53 13.45 4.66
CA CYS A 243 12.34 14.30 4.57
C CYS A 243 11.74 14.62 5.94
N GLY A 244 12.12 13.86 6.97
CA GLY A 244 11.54 13.85 8.30
C GLY A 244 11.34 12.40 8.77
N SER A 245 11.27 12.19 10.08
CA SER A 245 10.91 10.90 10.68
C SER A 245 10.05 11.13 11.92
N PRO A 246 9.33 10.13 12.46
CA PRO A 246 8.54 10.34 13.67
C PRO A 246 9.35 11.00 14.80
N GLY A 247 8.89 12.16 15.28
CA GLY A 247 9.57 12.96 16.29
C GLY A 247 10.74 13.83 15.80
N VAL A 248 11.09 13.80 14.51
CA VAL A 248 12.15 14.61 13.88
C VAL A 248 11.59 15.38 12.70
N GLN A 249 11.63 16.70 12.79
CA GLN A 249 11.20 17.57 11.70
C GLN A 249 12.23 17.57 10.57
N GLY A 250 11.76 17.64 9.33
CA GLY A 250 12.59 17.85 8.14
C GLY A 250 11.96 18.91 7.25
N VAL A 251 12.10 18.75 5.93
CA VAL A 251 11.24 19.50 5.00
C VAL A 251 9.78 19.19 5.29
N LEU A 252 9.40 17.95 5.59
CA LEU A 252 8.04 17.64 6.03
C LEU A 252 7.92 17.75 7.55
N LYS A 253 6.78 18.23 8.02
CA LYS A 253 6.46 18.20 9.45
C LYS A 253 6.06 16.81 9.87
N THR A 254 6.47 16.43 11.08
CA THR A 254 6.21 15.12 11.67
C THR A 254 5.65 15.25 13.07
N HIS A 255 5.10 14.15 13.57
CA HIS A 255 4.72 13.97 14.97
C HIS A 255 5.29 12.66 15.51
N THR A 256 5.06 12.37 16.79
CA THR A 256 5.56 11.14 17.42
C THR A 256 4.75 9.92 17.00
N VAL A 257 5.31 8.71 17.18
CA VAL A 257 4.56 7.45 17.00
C VAL A 257 3.33 7.39 17.90
N ASP A 258 3.40 7.92 19.13
CA ASP A 258 2.26 7.95 20.04
C ASP A 258 1.13 8.84 19.51
N SER A 259 1.47 9.99 18.90
CA SER A 259 0.50 10.86 18.24
C SER A 259 -0.14 10.20 17.02
N MET A 260 0.63 9.46 16.22
CA MET A 260 0.11 8.67 15.10
C MET A 260 -0.89 7.62 15.59
N ASN A 261 -0.50 6.83 16.59
CA ASN A 261 -1.32 5.76 17.15
C ASN A 261 -2.62 6.28 17.79
N ALA A 262 -2.58 7.48 18.38
CA ALA A 262 -3.76 8.12 18.96
C ALA A 262 -4.78 8.58 17.89
N CYS A 263 -4.38 8.67 16.62
CA CYS A 263 -5.25 9.02 15.50
C CYS A 263 -5.95 7.81 14.84
N GLY A 264 -5.79 6.60 15.39
CA GLY A 264 -6.54 5.44 14.91
C GLY A 264 -8.04 5.70 14.97
N VAL A 265 -8.75 5.40 13.87
CA VAL A 265 -10.21 5.49 13.84
C VAL A 265 -10.84 4.26 14.51
N PRO A 266 -11.94 4.42 15.26
CA PRO A 266 -12.66 3.27 15.81
C PRO A 266 -13.40 2.52 14.70
N ASP A 267 -13.64 1.24 14.92
CA ASP A 267 -14.50 0.45 14.04
C ASP A 267 -15.92 1.01 14.04
N THR A 268 -16.45 1.28 12.85
CA THR A 268 -17.82 1.80 12.66
C THR A 268 -18.80 0.75 12.19
N VAL A 269 -18.32 -0.46 11.86
CA VAL A 269 -19.12 -1.60 11.42
C VAL A 269 -18.98 -2.70 12.47
N VAL A 270 -20.12 -3.21 12.96
CA VAL A 270 -20.15 -4.30 13.94
C VAL A 270 -20.31 -5.62 13.18
N GLU A 271 -19.19 -6.24 12.85
CA GLU A 271 -19.10 -7.53 12.18
C GLU A 271 -17.88 -8.28 12.71
N ASP A 272 -17.95 -9.60 12.87
CA ASP A 272 -16.76 -10.40 13.17
C ASP A 272 -15.90 -10.49 11.91
N ILE A 273 -14.78 -9.78 11.93
CA ILE A 273 -13.81 -9.75 10.82
C ILE A 273 -12.67 -10.75 11.00
N GLY A 274 -12.75 -11.62 12.01
CA GLY A 274 -11.77 -12.69 12.23
C GLY A 274 -10.53 -12.23 12.98
N ASP A 275 -10.58 -11.11 13.69
CA ASP A 275 -9.49 -10.64 14.56
C ASP A 275 -9.40 -11.54 15.82
N GLU A 276 -10.54 -11.86 16.45
CA GLU A 276 -10.59 -12.69 17.66
C GLU A 276 -10.72 -14.20 17.33
N GLY A 277 -11.65 -14.57 16.44
CA GLY A 277 -12.00 -15.96 16.15
C GLY A 277 -11.67 -16.41 14.73
N TRP A 278 -11.95 -17.68 14.46
CA TRP A 278 -12.08 -18.20 13.09
C TRP A 278 -13.49 -17.92 12.58
N LEU A 279 -13.60 -17.63 11.29
CA LEU A 279 -14.85 -17.35 10.61
C LEU A 279 -15.29 -18.53 9.76
N ASP A 280 -16.59 -18.78 9.67
CA ASP A 280 -17.15 -19.78 8.76
C ASP A 280 -17.26 -19.28 7.31
N HIS A 281 -17.24 -17.94 7.13
CA HIS A 281 -17.32 -17.25 5.85
C HIS A 281 -16.57 -15.91 5.92
N LEU A 282 -16.22 -15.31 4.78
CA LEU A 282 -15.56 -14.00 4.78
C LEU A 282 -16.55 -12.88 5.16
N PRO A 283 -16.07 -11.80 5.81
CA PRO A 283 -16.92 -10.65 6.12
C PRO A 283 -17.57 -10.05 4.87
N GLY A 284 -18.78 -9.51 5.02
CA GLY A 284 -19.60 -8.98 3.93
C GLY A 284 -20.30 -10.03 3.07
N SER A 285 -20.06 -11.33 3.29
CA SER A 285 -20.83 -12.40 2.64
C SER A 285 -22.15 -12.62 3.37
N HIS A 286 -23.14 -11.77 3.09
CA HIS A 286 -24.51 -12.07 3.46
C HIS A 286 -25.07 -13.18 2.56
N PRO A 287 -25.78 -14.18 3.09
CA PRO A 287 -26.58 -15.05 2.25
C PRO A 287 -27.55 -14.18 1.45
N MET A 288 -27.48 -14.26 0.12
CA MET A 288 -28.52 -13.71 -0.76
C MET A 288 -29.83 -14.45 -0.55
#